data_AF-A0A7X3U235-F1
#
_entry.id   AF-A0A7X3U235-F1
#
_cell.length_a   1.000
_cell.length_b   1.000
_cell.length_c   1.000
_cell.angle_alpha   90.00
_cell.angle_beta   90.00
_cell.angle_gamma   90.00
#
_symmetry.space_group_name_H-M   'P 1'
#
loop_
_entity.id
_entity.type
_entity.pdbx_description
1 polymer ?
#
loop_
_entity_poly.entity_id
_entity_poly.type
_entity_poly.pdbx_seq_one_letter_code
_entity_poly.pdbx_strand_id
1 'polypeptide(L)'
;MSVGYGTHKKGRPLSPIEVGKLIHQVKEAGVSTEECANAINLDKSGIGRFLRILDLPSNIQHLISWGAQRGSIGFSAATQLVRLDCADDQNTVIESILSKGLNSKEIQQVVQLKTRAGRRIEECLEEVLGMRPVIEKRHVFIGTIGNQDVESILADLTQAERDSVLQSSIVALDLEEVSGRLGKKHFTLVGSDSLDVAIQNKGPDYLEEQLIAQIQLVVSHVRLRG
;
A
#
# COMPACT_ATOMS: atom_id res chain seq x y z
N MET A 1 -26.94 -23.68 -15.90
CA MET A 1 -25.71 -23.47 -15.10
C MET A 1 -25.67 -22.01 -14.67
N SER A 2 -25.81 -21.74 -13.37
CA SER A 2 -25.85 -20.36 -12.85
C SER A 2 -24.43 -19.82 -12.71
N VAL A 3 -24.09 -18.81 -13.51
CA VAL A 3 -22.79 -18.12 -13.47
C VAL A 3 -22.91 -16.94 -12.50
N GLY A 4 -23.07 -17.23 -11.21
CA GLY A 4 -23.34 -16.21 -10.19
C GLY A 4 -22.18 -15.20 -10.02
N TYR A 5 -22.44 -13.92 -10.29
CA TYR A 5 -21.47 -12.82 -10.15
C TYR A 5 -21.27 -12.33 -8.71
N GLY A 6 -22.15 -12.70 -7.78
CA GLY A 6 -22.25 -12.07 -6.46
C GLY A 6 -21.56 -12.76 -5.29
N THR A 7 -20.84 -13.87 -5.48
CA THR A 7 -20.17 -14.55 -4.35
C THR A 7 -18.72 -14.89 -4.66
N HIS A 8 -17.84 -14.58 -3.70
CA HIS A 8 -16.44 -15.02 -3.61
C HIS A 8 -16.36 -16.55 -3.40
N LYS A 9 -16.99 -17.34 -4.28
CA LYS A 9 -16.85 -18.79 -4.26
C LYS A 9 -15.51 -19.16 -4.89
N LYS A 10 -14.62 -19.75 -4.08
CA LYS A 10 -13.46 -20.50 -4.56
C LYS A 10 -13.96 -21.56 -5.55
N GLY A 11 -13.50 -21.50 -6.80
CA GLY A 11 -13.84 -22.50 -7.83
C GLY A 11 -14.78 -22.00 -8.94
N ARG A 12 -14.50 -20.85 -9.56
CA ARG A 12 -15.10 -20.54 -10.88
C ARG A 12 -14.39 -21.41 -11.93
N PRO A 13 -15.09 -22.34 -12.60
CA PRO A 13 -14.45 -23.28 -13.52
C PRO A 13 -14.00 -22.63 -14.84
N LEU A 14 -14.58 -21.48 -15.18
CA LEU A 14 -14.25 -20.73 -16.38
C LEU A 14 -13.58 -19.42 -16.00
N SER A 15 -12.55 -19.05 -16.76
CA SER A 15 -11.93 -17.72 -16.78
C SER A 15 -12.84 -16.68 -17.45
N PRO A 16 -12.62 -15.38 -17.21
CA PRO A 16 -13.35 -14.33 -17.92
C PRO A 16 -13.29 -14.46 -19.44
N ILE A 17 -12.14 -14.87 -20.00
CA ILE A 17 -11.97 -15.04 -21.44
C ILE A 17 -12.81 -16.21 -21.97
N GLU A 18 -12.87 -17.32 -21.25
CA GLU A 18 -13.72 -18.45 -21.65
C GLU A 18 -15.21 -18.07 -21.60
N VAL A 19 -15.63 -17.32 -20.58
CA VAL A 19 -16.99 -16.78 -20.51
C VAL A 19 -17.27 -15.86 -21.69
N GLY A 20 -16.34 -14.95 -22.04
CA GLY A 20 -16.46 -14.09 -23.22
C GLY A 20 -16.62 -14.88 -24.51
N LYS A 21 -15.79 -15.92 -24.73
CA LYS A 21 -15.86 -16.77 -25.91
C LYS A 21 -17.21 -17.50 -26.03
N LEU A 22 -17.74 -18.03 -24.93
CA LEU A 22 -19.05 -18.68 -24.93
C LEU A 22 -20.19 -17.69 -25.24
N ILE A 23 -20.14 -16.49 -24.65
CA ILE A 23 -21.11 -15.43 -24.95
C ILE A 23 -21.03 -15.04 -26.43
N HIS A 24 -19.82 -14.90 -26.97
CA HIS A 24 -19.61 -14.59 -28.39
C HIS A 24 -20.23 -15.67 -29.28
N GLN A 25 -19.97 -16.96 -29.01
CA GLN A 25 -20.55 -18.08 -29.76
C GLN A 25 -22.09 -18.07 -29.76
N VAL A 26 -22.69 -17.80 -28.60
CA VAL A 26 -24.16 -17.73 -28.47
C VAL A 26 -24.74 -16.55 -29.25
N LYS A 27 -24.03 -15.41 -29.29
CA LYS A 27 -24.44 -14.26 -30.12
C LYS A 27 -24.32 -14.53 -31.61
N GLU A 28 -23.28 -15.21 -32.05
CA GLU A 28 -23.12 -15.64 -33.45
C GLU A 28 -24.24 -16.61 -33.89
N ALA A 29 -24.82 -17.36 -32.95
CA ALA A 29 -26.00 -18.19 -33.20
C ALA A 29 -27.32 -17.40 -33.28
N GLY A 30 -27.28 -16.07 -33.22
CA GLY A 30 -28.43 -15.18 -33.38
C GLY A 30 -29.15 -14.79 -32.09
N VAL A 31 -28.66 -15.20 -30.92
CA VAL A 31 -29.26 -14.83 -29.64
C VAL A 31 -28.94 -13.37 -29.32
N SER A 32 -29.96 -12.61 -28.92
CA SER A 32 -29.78 -11.20 -28.59
C SER A 32 -28.96 -11.02 -27.30
N THR A 33 -28.35 -9.83 -27.16
CA THR A 33 -27.61 -9.46 -25.95
C THR A 33 -28.51 -9.50 -24.70
N GLU A 34 -29.80 -9.19 -24.86
CA GLU A 34 -30.79 -9.19 -23.78
C GLU A 34 -31.13 -10.61 -23.32
N GLU A 35 -31.39 -11.52 -24.26
CA GLU A 35 -31.63 -12.92 -23.95
C GLU A 35 -30.41 -13.56 -23.30
N CYS A 36 -29.20 -13.26 -23.78
CA CYS A 36 -27.96 -13.71 -23.14
C CYS A 36 -27.86 -13.21 -21.70
N ALA A 37 -28.09 -11.91 -21.48
CA ALA A 37 -28.01 -11.29 -20.16
C ALA A 37 -29.00 -11.94 -19.18
N ASN A 38 -30.25 -12.11 -19.61
CA ASN A 38 -31.30 -12.78 -18.85
C ASN A 38 -30.94 -14.24 -18.53
N ALA A 39 -30.42 -14.99 -19.51
CA ALA A 39 -30.09 -16.41 -19.36
C ALA A 39 -28.97 -16.67 -18.34
N ILE A 40 -28.01 -15.77 -18.21
CA ILE A 40 -26.88 -15.90 -17.27
C ILE A 40 -26.99 -14.97 -16.05
N ASN A 41 -28.16 -14.33 -15.86
CA ASN A 41 -28.45 -13.41 -14.76
C ASN A 41 -27.40 -12.30 -14.62
N LEU A 42 -27.07 -11.70 -15.77
CA LEU A 42 -26.20 -10.53 -15.90
C LEU A 42 -27.00 -9.36 -16.45
N ASP A 43 -26.47 -8.16 -16.27
CA ASP A 43 -26.96 -6.98 -16.96
C ASP A 43 -26.34 -6.88 -18.37
N LYS A 44 -26.99 -6.12 -19.26
CA LYS A 44 -26.47 -5.87 -20.62
C LYS A 44 -25.04 -5.30 -20.59
N SER A 45 -24.73 -4.47 -19.59
CA SER A 45 -23.39 -3.89 -19.43
C SER A 45 -22.34 -4.95 -19.09
N GLY A 46 -22.69 -5.92 -18.23
CA GLY A 46 -21.88 -7.08 -17.90
C GLY A 46 -21.53 -7.92 -19.14
N ILE A 47 -22.52 -8.26 -19.96
CA ILE A 47 -22.29 -8.98 -21.24
C ILE A 47 -21.28 -8.23 -22.11
N GLY A 48 -21.49 -6.92 -22.27
CA GLY A 48 -20.60 -6.08 -23.09
C GLY A 48 -19.16 -6.01 -22.56
N ARG A 49 -18.94 -6.22 -21.25
CA ARG A 49 -17.57 -6.26 -20.68
C ARG A 49 -16.85 -7.55 -21.05
N PHE A 50 -17.54 -8.69 -21.07
CA PHE A 50 -16.96 -9.98 -21.47
C PHE A 50 -16.57 -10.03 -22.94
N LEU A 51 -17.42 -9.45 -23.80
CA LEU A 51 -17.12 -9.37 -25.22
C LEU A 51 -15.92 -8.46 -25.48
N ARG A 52 -15.88 -7.28 -24.84
CA ARG A 52 -14.79 -6.31 -25.01
C ARG A 52 -13.41 -6.85 -24.66
N ILE A 53 -13.28 -7.67 -23.61
CA ILE A 53 -11.95 -8.21 -23.26
C ILE A 53 -11.41 -9.21 -24.30
N LEU A 54 -12.22 -9.66 -25.26
CA LEU A 54 -11.75 -10.46 -26.39
C LEU A 54 -11.04 -9.60 -27.45
N ASP A 55 -11.25 -8.28 -27.44
CA ASP A 55 -10.60 -7.33 -28.35
C ASP A 55 -9.15 -7.04 -27.92
N LEU A 56 -8.77 -7.46 -26.71
CA LEU A 56 -7.39 -7.40 -26.25
C LEU A 56 -6.48 -8.36 -27.06
N PRO A 57 -5.21 -8.01 -27.28
CA PRO A 57 -4.24 -8.87 -27.94
C PRO A 57 -4.22 -10.31 -27.40
N SER A 58 -4.18 -11.29 -28.29
CA SER A 58 -4.29 -12.71 -27.92
C SER A 58 -3.20 -13.16 -26.94
N ASN A 59 -2.00 -12.59 -27.06
CA ASN A 59 -0.86 -12.82 -26.17
C ASN A 59 -1.11 -12.35 -24.73
N ILE A 60 -2.11 -11.50 -24.45
CA ILE A 60 -2.40 -11.03 -23.08
C ILE A 60 -3.66 -11.65 -22.48
N GLN A 61 -4.54 -12.22 -23.31
CA GLN A 61 -5.81 -12.79 -22.84
C GLN A 61 -5.62 -13.89 -21.78
N HIS A 62 -4.56 -14.69 -21.90
CA HIS A 62 -4.24 -15.75 -20.94
C HIS A 62 -3.87 -15.24 -19.53
N LEU A 63 -3.50 -13.95 -19.40
CA LEU A 63 -3.19 -13.32 -18.12
C LEU A 63 -4.45 -12.87 -17.37
N ILE A 64 -5.61 -12.84 -18.04
CA ILE A 64 -6.84 -12.28 -17.49
C ILE A 64 -7.52 -13.28 -16.56
N SER A 65 -7.76 -12.86 -15.33
CA SER A 65 -8.38 -13.66 -14.27
C SER A 65 -9.48 -12.88 -13.56
N TRP A 66 -10.28 -13.54 -12.73
CA TRP A 66 -11.42 -12.90 -12.04
C TRP A 66 -11.02 -11.78 -11.08
N GLY A 67 -9.81 -11.83 -10.53
CA GLY A 67 -9.27 -10.82 -9.62
C GLY A 67 -7.77 -10.68 -9.81
N ALA A 68 -7.20 -9.55 -9.40
CA ALA A 68 -5.76 -9.34 -9.52
C ALA A 68 -5.00 -10.30 -8.58
N GLN A 69 -4.06 -11.05 -9.14
CA GLN A 69 -3.11 -11.88 -8.42
C GLN A 69 -1.70 -11.63 -8.98
N ARG A 70 -0.66 -12.10 -8.28
CA ARG A 70 0.71 -11.99 -8.78
C ARG A 70 0.81 -12.70 -10.13
N GLY A 71 1.21 -11.96 -11.17
CA GLY A 71 1.32 -12.50 -12.53
C GLY A 71 0.01 -12.56 -13.31
N SER A 72 -1.08 -11.97 -12.83
CA SER A 72 -2.36 -11.92 -13.55
C SER A 72 -2.96 -10.51 -13.61
N ILE A 73 -3.82 -10.29 -14.59
CA ILE A 73 -4.61 -9.08 -14.75
C ILE A 73 -6.03 -9.37 -14.29
N GLY A 74 -6.54 -8.59 -13.34
CA GLY A 74 -7.93 -8.73 -12.90
C GLY A 74 -8.91 -8.32 -14.01
N PHE A 75 -10.06 -8.98 -14.09
CA PHE A 75 -11.10 -8.71 -15.10
C PHE A 75 -11.48 -7.23 -15.20
N SER A 76 -11.65 -6.55 -14.05
CA SER A 76 -11.95 -5.11 -14.04
C SER A 76 -10.85 -4.26 -14.67
N ALA A 77 -9.58 -4.61 -14.44
CA ALA A 77 -8.44 -3.94 -15.08
C ALA A 77 -8.44 -4.18 -16.59
N ALA A 78 -8.61 -5.44 -17.02
CA ALA A 78 -8.70 -5.80 -18.43
C ALA A 78 -9.81 -4.99 -19.16
N THR A 79 -10.97 -4.82 -18.52
CA THR A 79 -12.06 -4.02 -19.12
C THR A 79 -11.73 -2.53 -19.25
N GLN A 80 -10.77 -2.00 -18.49
CA GLN A 80 -10.26 -0.63 -18.70
C GLN A 80 -9.24 -0.58 -19.83
N LEU A 81 -8.35 -1.57 -19.93
CA LEU A 81 -7.30 -1.63 -20.95
C LEU A 81 -7.85 -1.61 -22.37
N VAL A 82 -9.00 -2.27 -22.62
CA VAL A 82 -9.67 -2.28 -23.93
C VAL A 82 -10.00 -0.86 -24.43
N ARG A 83 -10.08 0.13 -23.55
CA ARG A 83 -10.38 1.52 -23.91
C ARG A 83 -9.18 2.29 -24.47
N LEU A 84 -7.99 1.66 -24.49
CA LEU A 84 -6.81 2.18 -25.17
C LEU A 84 -6.85 1.68 -26.61
N ASP A 85 -6.83 2.59 -27.58
CA ASP A 85 -6.95 2.23 -29.01
C ASP A 85 -5.67 1.59 -29.58
N CYS A 86 -4.52 1.79 -28.91
CA CYS A 86 -3.23 1.32 -29.36
C CYS A 86 -2.79 0.06 -28.59
N ALA A 87 -2.45 -1.00 -29.32
CA ALA A 87 -1.95 -2.25 -28.73
C ALA A 87 -0.63 -2.06 -27.97
N ASP A 88 0.24 -1.16 -28.44
CA ASP A 88 1.50 -0.85 -27.75
C ASP A 88 1.23 -0.17 -26.40
N ASP A 89 0.28 0.78 -26.35
CA ASP A 89 -0.13 1.41 -25.08
C ASP A 89 -0.71 0.36 -24.12
N GLN A 90 -1.53 -0.57 -24.62
CA GLN A 90 -2.07 -1.67 -23.81
C GLN A 90 -0.94 -2.53 -23.23
N ASN A 91 0.04 -2.91 -24.06
CA ASN A 91 1.20 -3.70 -23.63
C ASN A 91 2.03 -2.97 -22.56
N THR A 92 2.30 -1.68 -22.75
CA THR A 92 3.07 -0.86 -21.77
C THR A 92 2.37 -0.79 -20.41
N VAL A 93 1.03 -0.63 -20.39
CA VAL A 93 0.28 -0.64 -19.13
C VAL A 93 0.31 -2.03 -18.50
N ILE A 94 0.24 -3.10 -19.28
CA ILE A 94 0.28 -4.48 -18.79
C ILE A 94 1.63 -4.80 -18.16
N GLU A 95 2.73 -4.45 -18.82
CA GLU A 95 4.07 -4.58 -18.24
C GLU A 95 4.16 -3.85 -16.90
N SER A 96 3.58 -2.64 -16.82
CA SER A 96 3.50 -1.89 -15.57
C SER A 96 2.63 -2.59 -14.51
N ILE A 97 1.48 -3.17 -14.88
CA ILE A 97 0.63 -3.96 -13.98
C ILE A 97 1.43 -5.12 -13.39
N LEU A 98 2.15 -5.86 -14.22
CA LEU A 98 2.90 -7.05 -13.81
C LEU A 98 4.16 -6.72 -13.01
N SER A 99 4.89 -5.66 -13.37
CA SER A 99 6.16 -5.28 -12.74
C SER A 99 6.00 -4.38 -11.52
N LYS A 100 5.09 -3.40 -11.57
CA LYS A 100 4.90 -2.35 -10.54
C LYS A 100 3.61 -2.53 -9.74
N GLY A 101 2.82 -3.55 -10.04
CA GLY A 101 1.60 -3.90 -9.28
C GLY A 101 0.54 -2.80 -9.33
N LEU A 102 0.23 -2.28 -10.51
CA LEU A 102 -0.83 -1.27 -10.64
C LEU A 102 -2.18 -1.82 -10.17
N ASN A 103 -2.87 -1.06 -9.33
CA ASN A 103 -4.22 -1.40 -8.87
C ASN A 103 -5.29 -0.89 -9.85
N SER A 104 -6.54 -1.37 -9.72
CA SER A 104 -7.61 -1.03 -10.67
C SER A 104 -7.92 0.47 -10.75
N LYS A 105 -7.70 1.26 -9.68
CA LYS A 105 -7.91 2.71 -9.70
C LYS A 105 -6.81 3.41 -10.46
N GLU A 106 -5.55 3.00 -10.24
CA GLU A 106 -4.40 3.52 -10.98
C GLU A 106 -4.54 3.26 -12.48
N ILE A 107 -4.92 2.03 -12.87
CA ILE A 107 -5.14 1.68 -14.28
C ILE A 107 -6.24 2.56 -14.89
N GLN A 108 -7.34 2.76 -14.16
CA GLN A 108 -8.42 3.65 -14.62
C GLN A 108 -7.93 5.08 -14.82
N GLN A 109 -7.09 5.60 -13.92
CA GLN A 109 -6.51 6.94 -14.04
C GLN A 109 -5.58 7.04 -15.25
N VAL A 110 -4.69 6.07 -15.47
CA VAL A 110 -3.80 6.02 -16.63
C VAL A 110 -4.61 6.05 -17.93
N VAL A 111 -5.61 5.18 -18.05
CA VAL A 111 -6.49 5.11 -19.22
C VAL A 111 -7.24 6.43 -19.40
N GLN A 112 -7.72 7.05 -18.33
CA GLN A 112 -8.44 8.33 -18.39
C GLN A 112 -7.53 9.49 -18.82
N LEU A 113 -6.28 9.55 -18.34
CA LEU A 113 -5.30 10.55 -18.76
C LEU A 113 -4.98 10.40 -20.25
N LYS A 114 -4.73 9.16 -20.69
CA LYS A 114 -4.45 8.87 -22.11
C LYS A 114 -5.62 9.24 -23.01
N THR A 115 -6.83 8.78 -22.68
CA THR A 115 -8.02 8.94 -23.54
C THR A 115 -8.57 10.37 -23.56
N ARG A 116 -8.41 11.16 -22.49
CA ARG A 116 -8.92 12.55 -22.45
C ARG A 116 -7.89 13.59 -22.89
N ALA A 117 -6.63 13.41 -22.51
CA ALA A 117 -5.59 14.40 -22.76
C ALA A 117 -4.68 14.05 -23.95
N GLY A 118 -4.80 12.84 -24.53
CA GLY A 118 -3.98 12.39 -25.66
C GLY A 118 -2.49 12.26 -25.33
N ARG A 119 -2.14 12.18 -24.04
CA ARG A 119 -0.75 12.14 -23.57
C ARG A 119 -0.06 10.84 -23.93
N ARG A 120 1.27 10.81 -23.83
CA ARG A 120 2.04 9.58 -23.97
C ARG A 120 1.75 8.64 -22.81
N ILE A 121 1.70 7.34 -23.07
CA ILE A 121 1.30 6.37 -22.05
C ILE A 121 2.32 6.30 -20.91
N GLU A 122 3.61 6.50 -21.22
CA GLU A 122 4.68 6.53 -20.24
C GLU A 122 4.51 7.68 -19.24
N GLU A 123 4.17 8.88 -19.74
CA GLU A 123 3.91 10.06 -18.90
C GLU A 123 2.69 9.85 -17.99
N CYS A 124 1.63 9.22 -18.52
CA CYS A 124 0.45 8.90 -17.71
C CYS A 124 0.79 7.91 -16.58
N LEU A 125 1.66 6.93 -16.87
CA LEU A 125 2.12 5.96 -15.88
C LEU A 125 3.00 6.60 -14.81
N GLU A 126 3.96 7.44 -15.20
CA GLU A 126 4.83 8.16 -14.27
C GLU A 126 4.04 9.05 -13.32
N GLU A 127 3.06 9.79 -13.83
CA GLU A 127 2.22 10.65 -13.00
C GLU A 127 1.40 9.84 -11.99
N VAL A 128 0.74 8.77 -12.43
CA VAL A 128 -0.08 7.95 -11.55
C VAL A 128 0.77 7.23 -10.50
N LEU A 129 1.94 6.73 -10.88
CA LEU A 129 2.88 6.10 -9.94
C LEU A 129 3.48 7.12 -8.96
N GLY A 130 3.74 8.35 -9.41
CA GLY A 130 4.23 9.44 -8.57
C GLY A 130 3.20 9.91 -7.53
N MET A 131 1.91 9.68 -7.77
CA MET A 131 0.84 9.94 -6.79
C MET A 131 0.73 8.85 -5.71
N ARG A 132 1.53 7.77 -5.77
CA ARG A 132 1.47 6.73 -4.74
C ARG A 132 1.90 7.30 -3.38
N PRO A 133 1.13 7.03 -2.32
CA PRO A 133 1.55 7.45 -0.98
C PRO A 133 2.85 6.72 -0.61
N VAL A 134 3.84 7.48 -0.13
CA VAL A 134 5.04 6.92 0.48
C VAL A 134 4.64 6.49 1.89
N ILE A 135 4.63 5.18 2.13
CA ILE A 135 4.34 4.63 3.46
C ILE A 135 5.62 4.72 4.29
N GLU A 136 5.68 5.69 5.20
CA GLU A 136 6.71 5.73 6.23
C GLU A 136 6.27 4.88 7.42
N LYS A 137 7.00 3.79 7.68
CA LYS A 137 6.83 3.02 8.92
C LYS A 137 7.66 3.70 10.01
N ARG A 138 7.00 4.08 11.10
CA ARG A 138 7.64 4.61 12.31
C ARG A 138 7.43 3.62 13.44
N HIS A 139 8.47 3.40 14.22
CA HIS A 139 8.43 2.57 15.42
C HIS A 139 8.34 3.46 16.65
N VAL A 140 7.50 3.07 17.59
CA VAL A 140 7.25 3.83 18.82
C VAL A 140 7.66 2.96 20.00
N PHE A 141 8.55 3.48 20.82
CA PHE A 141 8.99 2.86 22.06
C PHE A 141 8.59 3.74 23.24
N ILE A 142 7.92 3.16 24.23
CA ILE A 142 7.46 3.88 25.42
C ILE A 142 8.05 3.17 26.62
N GLY A 143 8.86 3.89 27.40
CA GLY A 143 9.44 3.39 28.64
C GLY A 143 9.01 4.22 29.85
N THR A 144 9.28 3.68 31.03
CA THR A 144 8.92 4.27 32.33
C THR A 144 10.17 4.60 33.12
N ILE A 145 10.16 5.76 33.78
CA ILE A 145 11.26 6.20 34.63
C ILE A 145 10.95 5.68 36.03
N GLY A 146 11.63 4.63 36.47
CA GLY A 146 11.39 4.02 37.80
C GLY A 146 12.19 4.65 38.94
N ASN A 147 13.11 5.57 38.65
CA ASN A 147 14.01 6.18 39.65
C ASN A 147 13.39 7.46 40.23
N GLN A 148 13.03 7.44 41.52
CA GLN A 148 12.39 8.57 42.22
C GLN A 148 13.23 9.85 42.24
N ASP A 149 14.56 9.75 42.31
CA ASP A 149 15.43 10.93 42.29
C ASP A 149 15.40 11.60 40.92
N VAL A 150 15.40 10.81 39.85
CA VAL A 150 15.28 11.30 38.47
C VAL A 150 13.90 11.89 38.24
N GLU A 151 12.83 11.22 38.68
CA GLU A 151 11.46 11.76 38.59
C GLU A 151 11.33 13.12 39.27
N SER A 152 11.91 13.30 40.46
CA SER A 152 11.87 14.57 41.19
C SER A 152 12.54 15.69 40.41
N ILE A 153 13.71 15.43 39.83
CA ILE A 153 14.43 16.47 39.07
C ILE A 153 13.68 16.80 37.78
N LEU A 154 13.19 15.79 37.05
CA LEU A 154 12.39 16.00 35.84
C LEU A 154 11.07 16.73 36.11
N ALA A 155 10.54 16.64 37.34
CA ALA A 155 9.33 17.34 37.74
C ALA A 155 9.50 18.85 37.83
N ASP A 156 10.71 19.32 38.14
CA ASP A 156 11.09 20.74 38.26
C ASP A 156 11.49 21.36 36.91
N LEU A 157 11.86 20.54 35.92
CA LEU A 157 12.18 21.00 34.57
C LEU A 157 10.94 21.38 33.76
N THR A 158 11.10 22.34 32.86
CA THR A 158 10.15 22.61 31.77
C THR A 158 10.16 21.48 30.74
N GLN A 159 9.15 21.43 29.86
CA GLN A 159 9.12 20.41 28.79
C GLN A 159 10.31 20.55 27.84
N ALA A 160 10.72 21.77 27.49
CA ALA A 160 11.85 22.00 26.59
C ALA A 160 13.17 21.51 27.19
N GLU A 161 13.38 21.70 28.50
CA GLU A 161 14.56 21.20 29.19
C GLU A 161 14.56 19.66 29.26
N ARG A 162 13.41 19.04 29.55
CA ARG A 162 13.29 17.57 29.51
C ARG A 162 13.58 17.02 28.11
N ASP A 163 13.04 17.63 27.06
CA ASP A 163 13.28 17.18 25.70
C ASP A 163 14.76 17.38 25.30
N SER A 164 15.43 18.42 25.80
CA SER A 164 16.89 18.62 25.64
C SER A 164 17.72 17.54 26.35
N VAL A 165 17.33 17.15 27.56
CA VAL A 165 17.93 16.03 28.31
C VAL A 165 17.77 14.72 27.53
N LEU A 166 16.57 14.46 27.00
CA LEU A 166 16.31 13.28 26.20
C LEU A 166 17.13 13.27 24.92
N GLN A 167 17.17 14.39 24.20
CA GLN A 167 17.94 14.50 22.96
C GLN A 167 19.43 14.24 23.20
N SER A 168 19.98 14.77 24.30
CA SER A 168 21.37 14.51 24.69
C SER A 168 21.61 13.02 24.98
N SER A 169 20.63 12.37 25.61
CA SER A 169 20.69 10.93 25.92
C SER A 169 20.58 10.07 24.66
N ILE A 170 19.71 10.44 23.71
CA ILE A 170 19.58 9.78 22.40
C ILE A 170 20.91 9.85 21.63
N VAL A 171 21.53 11.03 21.58
CA VAL A 171 22.85 11.23 20.92
C VAL A 171 23.94 10.41 21.62
N ALA A 172 23.95 10.36 22.95
CA ALA A 172 24.94 9.58 23.70
C ALA A 172 24.81 8.07 23.48
N LEU A 173 23.62 7.57 23.17
CA LEU A 173 23.35 6.17 22.86
C LEU A 173 23.51 5.82 21.38
N ASP A 174 23.90 6.78 20.54
CA ASP A 174 24.08 6.60 19.09
C ASP A 174 22.80 6.07 18.40
N LEU A 175 21.64 6.61 18.81
CA LEU A 175 20.36 6.26 18.23
C LEU A 175 20.04 7.18 17.04
N GLU A 176 20.31 6.70 15.83
CA GLU A 176 20.08 7.44 14.58
C GLU A 176 18.59 7.59 14.23
N GLU A 177 18.22 8.77 13.73
CA GLU A 177 16.85 9.11 13.27
C GLU A 177 15.75 8.94 14.34
N VAL A 178 16.14 8.92 15.61
CA VAL A 178 15.22 8.84 16.74
C VAL A 178 14.91 10.23 17.27
N SER A 179 13.63 10.51 17.44
CA SER A 179 13.12 11.69 18.15
C SER A 179 12.24 11.24 19.29
N GLY A 180 11.94 12.11 20.24
CA GLY A 180 11.13 11.68 21.38
C GLY A 180 10.61 12.81 22.24
N ARG A 181 9.89 12.42 23.27
CA ARG A 181 9.47 13.30 24.36
C ARG A 181 9.76 12.69 25.70
N LEU A 182 10.24 13.52 26.62
CA LEU A 182 10.48 13.14 28.00
C LEU A 182 9.42 13.78 28.90
N GLY A 183 8.60 12.91 29.49
CA GLY A 183 7.69 13.25 30.57
C GLY A 183 8.38 13.13 31.93
N LYS A 184 7.60 13.32 32.98
CA LYS A 184 8.10 13.21 34.37
C LYS A 184 8.34 11.76 34.79
N LYS A 185 7.56 10.83 34.24
CA LYS A 185 7.55 9.40 34.59
C LYS A 185 7.69 8.46 33.41
N HIS A 186 7.60 8.98 32.19
CA HIS A 186 7.62 8.20 30.97
C HIS A 186 8.42 8.94 29.92
N PHE A 187 8.95 8.20 28.97
CA PHE A 187 9.50 8.75 27.75
C PHE A 187 8.90 8.03 26.55
N THR A 188 8.84 8.72 25.43
CA THR A 188 8.46 8.15 24.15
C THR A 188 9.57 8.42 23.15
N LEU A 189 10.02 7.37 22.47
CA LEU A 189 10.91 7.44 21.31
C LEU A 189 10.12 7.08 20.06
N VAL A 190 10.37 7.80 18.99
CA VAL A 190 9.83 7.57 17.64
C VAL A 190 10.99 7.56 16.67
N GLY A 191 11.17 6.45 15.95
CA GLY A 191 12.28 6.25 15.03
C GLY A 191 11.88 5.45 13.79
N SER A 192 12.83 5.29 12.86
CA SER A 192 12.72 4.41 11.69
C SER A 192 13.03 2.95 12.08
N ASP A 193 13.29 2.08 11.11
CA ASP A 193 13.66 0.67 11.37
C ASP A 193 14.95 0.53 12.20
N SER A 194 15.80 1.57 12.27
CA SER A 194 16.96 1.62 13.17
C SER A 194 16.58 1.41 14.64
N LEU A 195 15.48 2.03 15.08
CA LEU A 195 14.97 1.91 16.44
C LEU A 195 14.43 0.51 16.71
N ASP A 196 13.72 -0.09 15.76
CA ASP A 196 13.23 -1.49 15.87
C ASP A 196 14.38 -2.47 16.00
N VAL A 197 15.41 -2.32 15.16
CA VAL A 197 16.63 -3.13 15.23
C VAL A 197 17.33 -2.95 16.57
N ALA A 198 17.42 -1.72 17.09
CA ALA A 198 17.99 -1.46 18.41
C ALA A 198 17.22 -2.18 19.53
N ILE A 199 15.88 -2.14 19.49
CA ILE A 199 15.00 -2.80 20.46
C ILE A 199 15.12 -4.33 20.34
N GLN A 200 15.11 -4.89 19.13
CA GLN A 200 15.18 -6.33 18.91
C GLN A 200 16.55 -6.92 19.29
N ASN A 201 17.65 -6.23 18.97
CA ASN A 201 18.99 -6.74 19.24
C ASN A 201 19.38 -6.67 20.71
N LYS A 202 19.02 -5.57 21.38
CA LYS A 202 19.44 -5.31 22.76
C LYS A 202 18.40 -5.76 23.79
N GLY A 203 17.14 -5.89 23.36
CA GLY A 203 15.99 -6.09 24.23
C GLY A 203 15.39 -4.76 24.71
N PRO A 204 14.06 -4.69 24.89
CA PRO A 204 13.38 -3.47 25.33
C PRO A 204 13.87 -3.00 26.71
N ASP A 205 14.05 -3.94 27.65
CA ASP A 205 14.48 -3.64 29.02
C ASP A 205 15.89 -3.04 29.04
N TYR A 206 16.82 -3.57 28.24
CA TYR A 206 18.17 -3.04 28.15
C TYR A 206 18.18 -1.61 27.61
N LEU A 207 17.41 -1.33 26.55
CA LEU A 207 17.35 0.01 25.97
C LEU A 207 16.76 1.01 26.96
N GLU A 208 15.73 0.60 27.69
CA GLU A 208 15.12 1.39 28.76
C GLU A 208 16.10 1.69 29.89
N GLU A 209 16.81 0.68 30.40
CA GLU A 209 17.83 0.83 31.44
C GLU A 209 18.96 1.77 31.00
N GLN A 210 19.49 1.60 29.78
CA GLN A 210 20.55 2.46 29.25
C GLN A 210 20.08 3.91 29.08
N LEU A 211 18.86 4.12 28.59
CA LEU A 211 18.32 5.47 28.43
C LEU A 211 18.08 6.14 29.77
N ILE A 212 17.55 5.42 30.77
CA ILE A 212 17.38 5.95 32.13
C ILE A 212 18.74 6.30 32.73
N ALA A 213 19.75 5.45 32.56
CA ALA A 213 21.10 5.71 33.04
C ALA A 213 21.71 6.97 32.39
N GLN A 214 21.53 7.15 31.08
CA GLN A 214 21.99 8.37 30.39
C GLN A 214 21.22 9.62 30.81
N ILE A 215 19.89 9.52 30.97
CA ILE A 215 19.08 10.63 31.49
C ILE A 215 19.58 11.03 32.88
N GLN A 216 19.83 10.07 33.76
CA GLN A 216 20.35 10.33 35.11
C GLN A 216 21.73 11.01 35.06
N LEU A 217 22.62 10.58 34.16
CA LEU A 217 23.93 11.19 33.95
C LEU A 217 23.79 12.63 33.47
N VAL A 218 22.98 12.89 32.44
CA VAL A 218 22.77 14.24 31.88
C VAL A 218 22.16 15.16 32.93
N VAL A 219 21.14 14.70 33.65
CA VAL A 219 20.48 15.46 34.72
C VAL A 219 21.43 15.81 35.87
N SER A 220 22.32 14.88 36.26
CA SER A 220 23.33 15.14 37.30
C SER A 220 24.30 16.24 36.91
N HIS A 221 24.65 16.37 35.62
CA HIS A 221 25.50 17.44 35.11
C HIS A 221 24.80 18.80 35.07
N VAL A 222 23.50 18.82 34.80
CA VAL A 222 22.69 20.06 34.82
C VAL A 222 22.63 20.62 36.25
N ARG A 223 22.45 19.77 37.26
CA ARG A 223 22.37 20.16 38.68
C ARG A 223 23.68 20.72 39.25
N LEU A 224 24.83 20.33 38.68
CA LEU A 224 26.14 20.84 39.11
C LEU A 224 26.51 22.20 38.49
N ARG A 225 25.71 22.70 37.53
CA ARG A 225 25.95 23.96 36.80
C ARG A 225 24.97 25.09 37.16
N GLY A 226 23.94 24.81 37.95
CA GLY A 226 22.98 25.80 38.46
C GLY A 226 23.11 25.98 39.96
#